data_AF-A0A2R3Z116-F1
#
_entry.id   AF-A0A2R3Z116-F1
#
_cell.length_a   1.000
_cell.length_b   1.000
_cell.length_c   1.000
_cell.angle_alpha   90.00
_cell.angle_beta   90.00
_cell.angle_gamma   90.00
#
_symmetry.space_group_name_H-M   'P 1'
#
loop_
_entity.id
_entity.type
_entity.pdbx_description
1 polymer ?
#
loop_
_entity_poly.entity_id
_entity_poly.type
_entity_poly.pdbx_seq_one_letter_code
_entity_poly.pdbx_strand_id
1 'polypeptide(L)'
;MDRKSFLQKTSASLLVIPAITLLGCSSDSGDEMENPNPNPNPGDTMASGNCLDNGTEVAISANHGHELTVSKEDVAAGTAKTYTLSQASTDQHTHQVTLTSAQFSELESNHQITATSTNQEGHTHNVTVSCA
;
A
#
# COMPACT_ATOMS: atom_id res chain seq x y z
N MET A 1 -18.28 -35.80 -36.66
CA MET A 1 -16.90 -35.50 -36.22
C MET A 1 -16.99 -34.14 -35.54
N ASP A 2 -16.67 -33.93 -34.26
CA ASP A 2 -15.70 -34.58 -33.40
C ASP A 2 -16.21 -34.83 -31.98
N ARG A 3 -15.80 -36.00 -31.47
CA ARG A 3 -15.95 -36.45 -30.10
C ARG A 3 -14.71 -35.99 -29.36
N LYS A 4 -14.83 -35.29 -28.24
CA LYS A 4 -13.81 -35.30 -27.16
C LYS A 4 -14.38 -34.74 -25.86
N SER A 5 -14.72 -35.70 -25.01
CA SER A 5 -14.97 -35.61 -23.57
C SER A 5 -13.80 -34.91 -22.86
N PHE A 6 -14.08 -33.98 -21.95
CA PHE A 6 -13.08 -33.55 -20.96
C PHE A 6 -13.72 -33.34 -19.57
N LEU A 7 -13.83 -34.49 -18.90
CA LEU A 7 -13.58 -34.69 -17.47
C LEU A 7 -14.17 -33.66 -16.48
N GLN A 8 -15.39 -33.98 -16.07
CA GLN A 8 -15.78 -34.13 -14.67
C GLN A 8 -14.57 -34.41 -13.74
N LYS A 9 -14.28 -33.49 -12.80
CA LYS A 9 -13.48 -33.77 -11.61
C LYS A 9 -14.19 -33.22 -10.38
N THR A 10 -15.12 -34.03 -9.87
CA THR A 10 -15.53 -34.02 -8.47
C THR A 10 -14.39 -34.59 -7.64
N SER A 11 -13.90 -33.86 -6.66
CA SER A 11 -13.04 -34.41 -5.61
C SER A 11 -13.32 -33.66 -4.33
N ALA A 12 -14.33 -34.16 -3.62
CA ALA A 12 -14.49 -33.96 -2.20
C ALA A 12 -13.28 -34.58 -1.48
N SER A 13 -12.70 -33.85 -0.54
CA SER A 13 -11.78 -34.43 0.45
C SER A 13 -11.99 -33.69 1.76
N LEU A 14 -12.85 -34.25 2.60
CA LEU A 14 -12.77 -34.12 4.05
C LEU A 14 -11.56 -34.95 4.52
N LEU A 15 -10.68 -34.36 5.34
CA LEU A 15 -9.78 -35.11 6.22
C LEU A 15 -9.45 -34.29 7.48
N VAL A 16 -10.23 -34.61 8.51
CA VAL A 16 -10.01 -34.69 9.96
C VAL A 16 -8.60 -34.38 10.52
N ILE A 17 -8.60 -33.57 11.60
CA ILE A 17 -7.54 -33.14 12.54
C ILE A 17 -6.99 -34.35 13.36
N PRO A 18 -5.73 -34.33 13.89
CA PRO A 18 -5.56 -33.97 15.31
C PRO A 18 -4.18 -33.37 15.72
N ALA A 19 -4.18 -32.89 16.97
CA ALA A 19 -3.09 -32.90 17.95
C ALA A 19 -2.07 -31.74 17.97
N ILE A 20 -2.44 -30.79 18.83
CA ILE A 20 -1.63 -29.92 19.70
C ILE A 20 -0.30 -30.55 20.13
N THR A 21 0.81 -29.80 19.96
CA THR A 21 2.02 -29.92 20.76
C THR A 21 2.43 -28.52 21.26
N LEU A 22 2.08 -28.20 22.50
CA LEU A 22 2.61 -27.05 23.24
C LEU A 22 3.79 -27.52 24.10
N LEU A 23 5.00 -27.33 23.59
CA LEU A 23 6.22 -27.08 24.36
C LEU A 23 6.73 -25.73 23.81
N GLY A 24 7.03 -24.68 24.55
CA GLY A 24 7.22 -24.47 25.97
C GLY A 24 8.20 -23.31 26.06
N CYS A 25 7.85 -22.23 26.74
CA CYS A 25 8.80 -21.41 27.48
C CYS A 25 8.01 -20.53 28.46
N SER A 26 8.39 -20.71 29.72
CA SER A 26 7.86 -20.04 30.89
C SER A 26 8.52 -18.67 31.00
N SER A 27 7.71 -17.62 31.08
CA SER A 27 8.07 -16.36 31.72
C SER A 27 6.79 -15.72 32.23
N ASP A 28 6.55 -15.96 33.51
CA ASP A 28 5.63 -15.23 34.37
C ASP A 28 6.07 -13.77 34.45
N SER A 29 5.21 -12.84 34.02
CA SER A 29 5.24 -11.41 34.38
C SER A 29 3.96 -10.72 33.91
N GLY A 30 3.00 -10.55 34.83
CA GLY A 30 2.08 -9.41 34.90
C GLY A 30 0.94 -9.35 33.88
N ASP A 31 -0.24 -9.81 34.31
CA ASP A 31 -1.52 -9.37 33.75
C ASP A 31 -1.72 -7.86 34.00
N GLU A 32 -1.40 -7.03 33.00
CA GLU A 32 -1.98 -5.70 32.88
C GLU A 32 -2.74 -5.64 31.56
N MET A 33 -4.08 -5.65 31.66
CA MET A 33 -4.95 -5.41 30.52
C MET A 33 -4.78 -3.96 30.06
N GLU A 34 -3.79 -3.72 29.21
CA GLU A 34 -3.61 -2.44 28.56
C GLU A 34 -4.66 -2.30 27.45
N ASN A 35 -5.74 -1.62 27.82
CA ASN A 35 -6.71 -1.03 26.92
C ASN A 35 -5.98 -0.42 25.70
N PRO A 36 -6.29 -0.81 24.44
CA PRO A 36 -5.62 -0.24 23.28
C PRO A 36 -6.01 1.24 23.20
N ASN A 37 -5.14 2.10 23.73
CA ASN A 37 -5.24 3.53 23.58
C ASN A 37 -5.06 3.84 22.08
N PRO A 38 -6.05 4.39 21.37
CA PRO A 38 -5.96 4.66 19.93
C PRO A 38 -5.15 5.94 19.65
N ASN A 39 -4.27 6.34 20.56
CA ASN A 39 -3.50 7.56 20.45
C ASN A 39 -2.10 7.22 19.92
N PRO A 40 -1.82 7.36 18.61
CA PRO A 40 -0.47 7.16 18.09
C PRO A 40 0.45 8.18 18.78
N ASN A 41 1.47 7.67 19.46
CA ASN A 41 2.49 8.50 20.08
C ASN A 41 3.30 9.17 18.93
N PRO A 42 3.52 10.49 18.92
CA PRO A 42 4.29 11.18 17.87
C PRO A 42 5.79 10.81 17.83
N GLY A 43 6.21 9.78 18.55
CA GLY A 43 7.60 9.40 18.79
C GLY A 43 7.98 8.00 18.36
N ASP A 44 7.05 7.24 17.76
CA ASP A 44 7.44 6.07 16.98
C ASP A 44 8.06 6.61 15.69
N THR A 45 9.39 6.75 15.70
CA THR A 45 10.15 6.98 14.47
C THR A 45 9.80 5.82 13.54
N MET A 46 8.82 6.05 12.66
CA MET A 46 8.62 5.28 11.44
C MET A 46 10.02 5.11 10.88
N ALA A 47 10.53 3.88 10.83
CA ALA A 47 11.81 3.62 10.19
C ALA A 47 11.76 4.37 8.87
N SER A 48 12.57 5.42 8.74
CA SER A 48 12.50 6.29 7.56
C SER A 48 12.85 5.38 6.40
N GLY A 49 11.84 4.98 5.63
CA GLY A 49 12.04 4.10 4.50
C GLY A 49 13.09 4.67 3.56
N ASN A 50 13.61 3.85 2.65
CA ASN A 50 14.55 4.32 1.64
C ASN A 50 13.90 4.24 0.26
N CYS A 51 13.62 5.40 -0.33
CA CYS A 51 12.89 5.48 -1.59
C CYS A 51 13.65 4.89 -2.78
N LEU A 52 14.99 4.89 -2.73
CA LEU A 52 15.84 4.34 -3.77
C LEU A 52 16.03 2.83 -3.64
N ASP A 53 16.03 2.31 -2.41
CA ASP A 53 16.26 0.89 -2.15
C ASP A 53 14.94 0.08 -2.14
N ASN A 54 13.96 0.58 -1.39
CA ASN A 54 12.70 -0.12 -1.10
C ASN A 54 11.51 0.38 -1.92
N GLY A 55 11.62 1.57 -2.53
CA GLY A 55 10.53 2.21 -3.25
C GLY A 55 9.64 3.07 -2.36
N THR A 56 8.40 3.31 -2.79
CA THR A 56 7.50 4.26 -2.13
C THR A 56 6.21 3.62 -1.65
N GLU A 57 5.61 4.26 -0.65
CA GLU A 57 4.22 4.07 -0.24
C GLU A 57 3.42 5.33 -0.60
N VAL A 58 2.16 5.13 -1.00
CA VAL A 58 1.28 6.21 -1.45
C VAL A 58 -0.02 6.20 -0.64
N ALA A 59 -0.33 7.34 -0.02
CA ALA A 59 -1.60 7.59 0.64
C ALA A 59 -2.40 8.65 -0.14
N ILE A 60 -3.70 8.43 -0.30
CA ILE A 60 -4.61 9.33 -1.04
C ILE A 60 -5.69 9.80 -0.07
N SER A 61 -5.90 11.11 0.05
CA SER A 61 -6.92 11.66 0.96
C SER A 61 -8.33 11.37 0.45
N ALA A 62 -9.26 11.02 1.35
CA ALA A 62 -10.63 10.65 0.97
C ALA A 62 -10.68 9.59 -0.14
N ASN A 63 -9.74 8.63 -0.10
CA ASN A 63 -9.63 7.59 -1.11
C ASN A 63 -10.87 6.70 -1.12
N HIS A 64 -11.52 6.59 -2.28
CA HIS A 64 -12.67 5.72 -2.52
C HIS A 64 -12.37 4.65 -3.58
N GLY A 65 -11.10 4.20 -3.64
CA GLY A 65 -10.65 3.12 -4.52
C GLY A 65 -9.67 3.54 -5.60
N HIS A 66 -9.10 4.74 -5.51
CA HIS A 66 -7.96 5.16 -6.34
C HIS A 66 -6.69 4.45 -5.95
N GLU A 67 -5.89 4.13 -6.96
CA GLU A 67 -4.55 3.58 -6.81
C GLU A 67 -3.54 4.41 -7.60
N LEU A 68 -2.31 4.49 -7.08
CA LEU A 68 -1.19 5.12 -7.73
C LEU A 68 0.10 4.45 -7.24
N THR A 69 1.05 4.26 -8.14
CA THR A 69 2.39 3.74 -7.81
C THR A 69 3.44 4.72 -8.29
N VAL A 70 4.31 5.17 -7.38
CA VAL A 70 5.54 5.88 -7.71
C VAL A 70 6.69 4.90 -7.57
N SER A 71 7.29 4.48 -8.68
CA SER A 71 8.34 3.46 -8.61
C SER A 71 9.67 4.07 -8.13
N LYS A 72 10.56 3.24 -7.59
CA LYS A 72 11.92 3.68 -7.24
C LYS A 72 12.71 4.17 -8.45
N GLU A 73 12.43 3.64 -9.64
CA GLU A 73 13.06 4.09 -10.88
C GLU A 73 12.61 5.51 -11.24
N ASP A 74 11.34 5.85 -10.99
CA ASP A 74 10.86 7.23 -11.16
C ASP A 74 11.49 8.17 -10.14
N VAL A 75 11.68 7.72 -8.89
CA VAL A 75 12.42 8.48 -7.87
C VAL A 75 13.86 8.71 -8.32
N ALA A 76 14.58 7.67 -8.71
CA ALA A 76 15.97 7.75 -9.16
C ALA A 76 16.15 8.56 -10.47
N ALA A 77 15.10 8.66 -11.29
CA ALA A 77 15.13 9.48 -12.49
C ALA A 77 15.02 10.98 -12.19
N GLY A 78 14.48 11.38 -11.03
CA GLY A 78 14.41 12.77 -10.60
C GLY A 78 13.64 13.71 -11.55
N THR A 79 12.86 13.16 -12.48
CA THR A 79 12.28 13.92 -13.60
C THR A 79 10.80 14.09 -13.38
N ALA A 80 10.29 15.32 -13.55
CA ALA A 80 8.88 15.62 -13.40
C ALA A 80 8.00 14.66 -14.23
N LYS A 81 6.98 14.10 -13.59
CA LYS A 81 6.11 13.06 -14.17
C LYS A 81 4.67 13.23 -13.70
N THR A 82 3.73 13.03 -14.61
CA THR A 82 2.30 12.98 -14.30
C THR A 82 1.84 11.54 -14.21
N TYR A 83 1.12 11.23 -13.14
CA TYR A 83 0.51 9.95 -12.88
C TYR A 83 -1.00 10.07 -12.95
N THR A 84 -1.64 9.05 -13.49
CA THR A 84 -3.09 8.90 -13.40
C THR A 84 -3.43 8.22 -12.08
N LEU A 85 -4.35 8.82 -11.32
CA LEU A 85 -5.06 8.18 -10.22
C LEU A 85 -6.31 7.57 -10.82
N SER A 86 -6.34 6.25 -10.91
CA SER A 86 -7.47 5.50 -11.45
C SER A 86 -8.19 4.79 -10.34
N GLN A 87 -9.52 4.74 -10.40
CA GLN A 87 -10.26 3.85 -9.51
C GLN A 87 -10.02 2.39 -9.94
N ALA A 88 -9.53 1.54 -9.04
CA ALA A 88 -9.14 0.15 -9.35
C ALA A 88 -10.28 -0.69 -9.98
N SER A 89 -11.53 -0.31 -9.71
CA SER A 89 -12.72 -0.98 -10.25
C SER A 89 -13.27 -0.38 -11.55
N THR A 90 -12.86 0.83 -11.96
CA THR A 90 -13.38 1.48 -13.17
C THR A 90 -12.47 2.59 -13.71
N ASP A 91 -12.29 2.62 -15.03
CA ASP A 91 -11.52 3.68 -15.71
C ASP A 91 -12.33 4.96 -15.98
N GLN A 92 -13.58 5.04 -15.51
CA GLN A 92 -14.48 6.16 -15.82
C GLN A 92 -14.32 7.35 -14.87
N HIS A 93 -13.60 7.18 -13.76
CA HIS A 93 -13.37 8.21 -12.77
C HIS A 93 -11.87 8.28 -12.46
N THR A 94 -11.19 9.29 -13.01
CA THR A 94 -9.73 9.42 -12.94
C THR A 94 -9.31 10.82 -12.56
N HIS A 95 -8.23 10.91 -11.78
CA HIS A 95 -7.49 12.16 -11.58
C HIS A 95 -6.07 12.09 -12.14
N GLN A 96 -5.40 13.23 -12.23
CA GLN A 96 -3.97 13.29 -12.53
C GLN A 96 -3.23 14.01 -11.42
N VAL A 97 -2.04 13.53 -11.05
CA VAL A 97 -1.13 14.23 -10.16
C VAL A 97 0.21 14.37 -10.84
N THR A 98 0.79 15.57 -10.80
CA THR A 98 2.15 15.81 -11.29
C THR A 98 3.09 15.88 -10.10
N LEU A 99 4.09 15.01 -10.08
CA LEU A 99 5.23 15.13 -9.19
C LEU A 99 6.34 15.87 -9.92
N THR A 100 6.86 16.92 -9.29
CA THR A 100 7.93 17.75 -9.85
C THR A 100 9.30 17.14 -9.58
N SER A 101 10.31 17.56 -10.34
CA SER A 101 11.71 17.18 -10.07
C SER A 101 12.15 17.52 -8.64
N ALA A 102 11.71 18.67 -8.11
CA ALA A 102 12.03 19.06 -6.73
C ALA A 102 11.43 18.08 -5.71
N GLN A 103 10.19 17.63 -5.92
CA GLN A 103 9.57 16.62 -5.06
C GLN A 103 10.25 15.25 -5.17
N PHE A 104 10.74 14.88 -6.36
CA PHE A 104 11.57 13.68 -6.47
C PHE A 104 12.89 13.83 -5.72
N SER A 105 13.54 15.00 -5.74
CA SER A 105 14.75 15.23 -4.92
C SER A 105 14.50 15.14 -3.41
N GLU A 106 13.30 15.52 -2.94
CA GLU A 106 12.89 15.27 -1.56
C GLU A 106 12.76 13.76 -1.28
N LEU A 107 12.15 13.00 -2.19
CA LEU A 107 12.04 11.54 -2.06
C LEU A 107 13.42 10.85 -2.12
N GLU A 108 14.33 11.30 -3.00
CA GLU A 108 15.73 10.83 -3.04
C GLU A 108 16.47 11.10 -1.71
N SER A 109 16.08 12.16 -1.00
CA SER A 109 16.58 12.51 0.34
C SER A 109 15.81 11.80 1.47
N ASN A 110 14.94 10.85 1.13
CA ASN A 110 14.06 10.10 2.01
C ASN A 110 13.05 10.95 2.80
N HIS A 111 12.66 12.11 2.26
CA HIS A 111 11.59 12.93 2.79
C HIS A 111 10.25 12.61 2.12
N GLN A 112 9.17 12.75 2.90
CA GLN A 112 7.81 12.67 2.38
C GLN A 112 7.44 13.92 1.58
N ILE A 113 6.64 13.74 0.53
CA ILE A 113 6.03 14.83 -0.23
C ILE A 113 4.51 14.72 -0.25
N THR A 114 3.84 15.84 -0.53
CA THR A 114 2.41 15.86 -0.85
C THR A 114 2.18 16.63 -2.15
N ALA A 115 1.26 16.14 -2.98
CA ALA A 115 0.84 16.78 -4.21
C ALA A 115 -0.70 16.71 -4.34
N THR A 116 -1.31 17.76 -4.86
CA THR A 116 -2.77 17.77 -5.10
C THR A 116 -3.06 17.33 -6.53
N SER A 117 -4.04 16.45 -6.70
CA SER A 117 -4.51 16.01 -8.01
C SER A 117 -5.26 17.12 -8.76
N THR A 118 -5.46 16.93 -10.06
CA THR A 118 -6.39 17.74 -10.86
C THR A 118 -7.80 17.65 -10.31
N ASN A 119 -8.56 18.74 -10.48
CA ASN A 119 -9.99 18.76 -10.19
C ASN A 119 -10.73 18.14 -11.37
N GLN A 120 -11.20 16.90 -11.18
CA GLN A 120 -12.19 16.27 -12.04
C GLN A 120 -13.47 16.06 -11.23
N GLU A 121 -14.61 16.22 -11.89
CA GLU A 121 -15.93 15.95 -11.30
C GLU A 121 -16.20 16.69 -9.98
N GLY A 122 -15.55 17.85 -9.80
CA GLY A 122 -15.81 18.76 -8.69
C GLY A 122 -14.99 18.53 -7.42
N HIS A 123 -14.00 17.62 -7.42
CA HIS A 123 -13.10 17.43 -6.27
C HIS A 123 -11.66 17.07 -6.64
N THR A 124 -10.79 17.12 -5.65
CA THR A 124 -9.37 16.77 -5.73
C THR A 124 -9.00 15.80 -4.61
N HIS A 125 -7.86 15.13 -4.78
CA HIS A 125 -7.21 14.36 -3.72
C HIS A 125 -5.83 14.96 -3.42
N ASN A 126 -5.44 14.94 -2.14
CA ASN A 126 -4.04 15.08 -1.75
C ASN A 126 -3.39 13.70 -1.76
N VAL A 127 -2.31 13.58 -2.51
CA VAL A 127 -1.48 12.39 -2.65
C VAL A 127 -0.22 12.62 -1.82
N THR A 128 -0.04 11.81 -0.80
CA THR A 128 1.15 11.79 0.03
C THR A 128 2.01 10.60 -0.37
N VAL A 129 3.28 10.85 -0.66
CA VAL A 129 4.25 9.82 -1.05
C VAL A 129 5.37 9.79 -0.03
N SER A 130 5.62 8.63 0.56
CA SER A 130 6.70 8.37 1.52
C SER A 130 7.54 7.18 1.07
N CYS A 131 8.70 6.99 1.68
CA CYS A 131 9.56 5.85 1.39
C CYS A 131 9.09 4.59 2.14
N ALA A 132 9.21 3.45 1.48
CA ALA A 132 8.89 2.12 2.01
C ALA A 132 10.05 1.51 2.82
#